data_AF-A0A1M3JYF4-F1
#
_entry.id   AF-A0A1M3JYF4-F1
#
_cell.length_a   1.000
_cell.length_b   1.000
_cell.length_c   1.000
_cell.angle_alpha   90.00
_cell.angle_beta   90.00
_cell.angle_gamma   90.00
#
_symmetry.space_group_name_H-M   'P 1'
#
loop_
_entity.id
_entity.type
_entity.pdbx_description
1 polymer ?
#
loop_
_entity_poly.entity_id
_entity_poly.type
_entity_poly.pdbx_seq_one_letter_code
_entity_poly.pdbx_strand_id
1 'polypeptide(L)'
;MKTTILILLALPVMVLLRDCAGSTAADCHSFYPYYEGISEQLYSDAELESYANKTVTYNGKEMSVYEATQVQRGIERKIRHWKRQAGALEAAGLDNGFETSKVKHYQGEMRDFIKQMNTQYKDEGIKWHRQYEREQVPAFVSPESVDRDLRLAQQGRLFDLKSKETETIYSKPFDLTERYGNDRLEAENIILDEKGKDHIWRIHPDDRDWLPRNQDLILKAIENPLYIDALPRDSGKRGINIAQIIYIGEKENEFLSLVINFKKNKAKIWTMFRANKKFLFHEDGRMKDRWMKAK
;
A
#
# COMPACT_ATOMS: atom_id res chain seq x y z
N MET A 1 -9.57 51.71 -49.75
CA MET A 1 -9.16 51.59 -48.33
C MET A 1 -10.27 50.84 -47.61
N LYS A 2 -10.05 49.55 -47.24
CA LYS A 2 -10.12 49.02 -45.86
C LYS A 2 -11.17 49.75 -45.00
N THR A 3 -12.16 49.08 -44.40
CA THR A 3 -11.95 48.33 -43.14
C THR A 3 -13.19 47.46 -42.81
N THR A 4 -12.94 46.15 -42.70
CA THR A 4 -13.41 45.15 -41.72
C THR A 4 -14.66 45.46 -40.87
N ILE A 5 -15.74 44.68 -41.04
CA ILE A 5 -16.79 44.47 -40.01
C ILE A 5 -16.73 43.02 -39.51
N LEU A 6 -16.66 42.95 -38.19
CA LEU A 6 -16.44 41.80 -37.32
C LEU A 6 -17.57 40.76 -37.43
N ILE A 7 -17.21 39.49 -37.61
CA ILE A 7 -18.11 38.35 -37.48
C ILE A 7 -18.52 38.24 -36.00
N LEU A 8 -19.80 38.50 -35.71
CA LEU A 8 -20.42 38.17 -34.41
C LEU A 8 -20.66 36.66 -34.38
N LEU A 9 -19.81 35.93 -33.66
CA LEU A 9 -20.06 34.54 -33.28
C LEU A 9 -21.24 34.51 -32.30
N ALA A 10 -22.34 33.90 -32.73
CA ALA A 10 -23.49 33.60 -31.87
C ALA A 10 -23.05 32.63 -30.76
N LEU A 11 -23.12 33.10 -29.51
CA LEU A 11 -22.98 32.29 -28.31
C LEU A 11 -24.17 31.31 -28.22
N PRO A 12 -23.95 29.99 -28.08
CA PRO A 12 -25.05 29.06 -27.93
C PRO A 12 -25.67 29.20 -26.54
N VAL A 13 -27.00 29.22 -26.53
CA VAL A 13 -27.84 29.19 -25.33
C VAL A 13 -27.68 27.82 -24.67
N MET A 14 -27.08 27.80 -23.49
CA MET A 14 -26.91 26.60 -22.68
C MET A 14 -28.26 26.17 -22.09
N VAL A 15 -29.00 25.31 -22.79
CA VAL A 15 -30.19 24.65 -22.24
C VAL A 15 -29.73 23.46 -21.42
N LEU A 16 -29.70 23.65 -20.10
CA LEU A 16 -29.52 22.61 -19.10
C LEU A 16 -30.75 21.69 -19.09
N LEU A 17 -30.67 20.50 -19.69
CA LEU A 17 -31.59 19.42 -19.36
C LEU A 17 -31.29 18.97 -17.93
N ARG A 18 -32.13 19.46 -17.03
CA ARG A 18 -32.13 19.21 -15.60
C ARG A 18 -33.03 17.99 -15.36
N ASP A 19 -32.44 16.90 -14.90
CA ASP A 19 -33.05 16.02 -13.90
C ASP A 19 -31.94 15.43 -13.02
N CYS A 20 -31.40 16.32 -12.19
CA CYS A 20 -30.69 15.99 -10.96
C CYS A 20 -31.32 16.85 -9.87
N ALA A 21 -32.54 16.49 -9.46
CA ALA A 21 -33.16 17.09 -8.30
C ALA A 21 -32.46 16.56 -7.04
N GLY A 22 -31.46 17.30 -6.56
CA GLY A 22 -31.07 17.28 -5.15
C GLY A 22 -29.89 16.41 -4.74
N SER A 23 -28.70 16.58 -5.34
CA SER A 23 -27.42 16.53 -4.61
C SER A 23 -26.29 16.98 -5.54
N THR A 24 -25.32 17.68 -4.97
CA THR A 24 -24.14 18.29 -5.60
C THR A 24 -23.51 17.47 -6.74
N ALA A 25 -23.05 18.18 -7.79
CA ALA A 25 -22.48 17.69 -9.06
C ALA A 25 -21.25 16.75 -8.99
N ALA A 26 -20.93 16.18 -7.82
CA ALA A 26 -19.78 15.32 -7.59
C ALA A 26 -20.01 13.83 -7.88
N ASP A 27 -21.22 13.40 -8.26
CA ASP A 27 -21.56 11.98 -8.47
C ASP A 27 -21.76 11.58 -9.95
N CYS A 28 -21.51 12.48 -10.90
CA CYS A 28 -21.61 12.20 -12.35
C CYS A 28 -20.21 12.07 -12.97
N HIS A 29 -19.73 10.83 -13.18
CA HIS A 29 -18.31 10.55 -13.55
C HIS A 29 -18.08 10.24 -15.03
N SER A 30 -19.02 10.57 -15.92
CA SER A 30 -18.81 10.47 -17.36
C SER A 30 -19.66 11.53 -18.05
N PHE A 31 -19.01 12.59 -18.57
CA PHE A 31 -19.64 13.60 -19.38
C PHE A 31 -19.02 13.57 -20.78
N TYR A 32 -19.87 13.47 -21.80
CA TYR A 32 -19.47 13.68 -23.19
C TYR A 32 -20.11 14.99 -23.67
N PRO A 33 -19.40 15.83 -24.44
CA PRO A 33 -20.01 17.02 -25.03
C PRO A 33 -21.12 16.62 -26.01
N TYR A 34 -22.30 17.22 -25.82
CA TYR A 34 -23.44 17.08 -26.73
C TYR A 34 -23.37 18.16 -27.80
N TYR A 35 -23.42 17.77 -29.06
CA TYR A 35 -23.45 18.64 -30.22
C TYR A 35 -24.80 18.49 -30.93
N GLU A 36 -25.60 19.55 -30.94
CA GLU A 36 -26.91 19.55 -31.61
C GLU A 36 -26.75 19.18 -33.10
N GLY A 37 -27.53 18.19 -33.56
CA GLY A 37 -27.48 17.68 -34.94
C GLY A 37 -26.33 16.73 -35.29
N ILE A 38 -25.37 16.50 -34.38
CA ILE A 38 -24.23 15.57 -34.58
C ILE A 38 -24.24 14.45 -33.55
N SER A 39 -24.62 14.74 -32.30
CA SER A 39 -24.71 13.76 -31.23
C SER A 39 -26.02 12.97 -31.32
N GLU A 40 -25.90 11.67 -31.57
CA GLU A 40 -27.01 10.72 -31.50
C GLU A 40 -27.33 10.38 -30.04
N GLN A 41 -28.63 10.18 -29.73
CA GLN A 41 -29.03 9.63 -28.44
C GLN A 41 -28.46 8.22 -28.31
N LEU A 42 -27.82 7.92 -27.18
CA LEU A 42 -27.22 6.61 -26.92
C LEU A 42 -28.27 5.48 -26.77
N TYR A 43 -29.50 5.85 -26.40
CA TYR A 43 -30.64 4.94 -26.24
C TYR A 43 -31.86 5.59 -26.90
N SER A 44 -32.63 4.80 -27.64
CA SER A 44 -33.94 5.24 -28.15
C SER A 44 -34.95 5.41 -27.01
N ASP A 45 -35.98 6.24 -27.23
CA ASP A 45 -37.05 6.44 -26.25
C ASP A 45 -37.71 5.11 -25.84
N ALA A 46 -37.88 4.18 -26.80
CA ALA A 46 -38.41 2.84 -26.56
C ALA A 46 -37.49 1.99 -25.65
N GLU A 47 -36.16 2.12 -25.80
CA GLU A 47 -35.20 1.45 -24.91
C GLU A 47 -35.23 2.06 -23.50
N LEU A 48 -35.28 3.39 -23.38
CA LEU A 48 -35.40 4.08 -22.09
C LEU A 48 -36.68 3.69 -21.35
N GLU A 49 -37.80 3.61 -22.06
CA GLU A 49 -39.10 3.20 -21.51
C GLU A 49 -39.09 1.70 -21.10
N SER A 50 -38.39 0.85 -21.87
CA SER A 50 -38.20 -0.56 -21.52
C SER A 50 -37.37 -0.77 -20.25
N TYR A 51 -36.43 0.14 -19.95
CA TYR A 51 -35.65 0.09 -18.71
C TYR A 51 -36.41 0.71 -17.53
N ALA A 52 -37.18 1.77 -17.76
CA ALA A 52 -37.95 2.47 -16.73
C ALA A 52 -39.06 1.59 -16.12
N ASN A 53 -39.66 0.71 -16.92
CA ASN A 53 -40.80 -0.09 -16.51
C ASN A 53 -40.44 -1.46 -15.89
N LYS A 54 -39.16 -1.81 -15.78
CA LYS A 54 -38.77 -3.11 -15.19
C LYS A 54 -38.79 -3.05 -13.67
N THR A 55 -39.62 -3.91 -13.09
CA THR A 55 -39.69 -4.14 -11.65
C THR A 55 -39.09 -5.49 -11.26
N VAL A 56 -38.61 -5.55 -10.03
CA VAL A 56 -37.96 -6.70 -9.39
C VAL A 56 -38.49 -6.83 -7.98
N THR A 57 -38.49 -8.05 -7.47
CA THR A 57 -38.87 -8.32 -6.08
C THR A 57 -37.63 -8.67 -5.26
N TYR A 58 -37.38 -7.96 -4.17
CA TYR A 58 -36.34 -8.31 -3.22
C TYR A 58 -36.94 -8.42 -1.82
N ASN A 59 -36.76 -9.57 -1.17
CA ASN A 59 -37.37 -9.88 0.14
C ASN A 59 -38.90 -9.61 0.18
N GLY A 60 -39.61 -9.93 -0.91
CA GLY A 60 -41.06 -9.75 -1.02
C GLY A 60 -41.53 -8.32 -1.30
N LYS A 61 -40.61 -7.35 -1.46
CA LYS A 61 -40.95 -5.98 -1.88
C LYS A 61 -40.63 -5.78 -3.35
N GLU A 62 -41.63 -5.36 -4.11
CA GLU A 62 -41.46 -4.93 -5.50
C GLU A 62 -40.79 -3.54 -5.55
N MET A 63 -39.83 -3.38 -6.45
CA MET A 63 -39.08 -2.14 -6.68
C MET A 63 -38.60 -2.07 -8.13
N SER A 64 -38.28 -0.88 -8.62
CA SER A 64 -37.65 -0.71 -9.93
C SER A 64 -36.24 -1.33 -9.98
N VAL A 65 -35.76 -1.66 -11.17
CA VAL A 65 -34.36 -2.06 -11.39
C VAL A 65 -33.40 -1.01 -10.84
N TYR A 66 -33.71 0.28 -11.01
CA TYR A 66 -32.91 1.37 -10.45
C TYR A 66 -32.81 1.28 -8.93
N GLU A 67 -33.93 1.15 -8.23
CA GLU A 67 -33.94 1.01 -6.76
C GLU A 67 -33.16 -0.22 -6.30
N ALA A 68 -33.23 -1.33 -7.04
CA ALA A 68 -32.43 -2.51 -6.75
C ALA A 68 -30.92 -2.24 -6.86
N THR A 69 -30.47 -1.45 -7.85
CA THR A 69 -29.06 -1.01 -7.89
C THR A 69 -28.67 -0.17 -6.67
N GLN A 70 -29.59 0.64 -6.14
CA GLN A 70 -29.34 1.44 -4.94
C GLN A 70 -29.25 0.55 -3.69
N VAL A 71 -30.07 -0.50 -3.60
CA VAL A 71 -29.97 -1.53 -2.56
C VAL A 71 -28.61 -2.22 -2.62
N GLN A 72 -28.18 -2.68 -3.81
CA GLN A 72 -26.85 -3.28 -4.01
C GLN A 72 -25.74 -2.35 -3.52
N ARG A 73 -25.73 -1.09 -3.98
CA ARG A 73 -24.75 -0.07 -3.55
C ARG A 73 -24.79 0.17 -2.05
N GLY A 74 -25.98 0.11 -1.44
CA GLY A 74 -26.16 0.19 0.01
C GLY A 74 -25.42 -0.92 0.75
N ILE A 75 -25.53 -2.16 0.28
CA ILE A 75 -24.83 -3.32 0.84
C ILE A 75 -23.31 -3.18 0.63
N GLU A 76 -22.86 -2.78 -0.57
CA GLU A 76 -21.43 -2.52 -0.88
C GLU A 76 -20.83 -1.47 0.07
N ARG A 77 -21.56 -0.37 0.32
CA ARG A 77 -21.13 0.68 1.26
C ARG A 77 -20.96 0.12 2.68
N LYS A 78 -21.88 -0.72 3.15
CA LYS A 78 -21.78 -1.36 4.46
C LYS A 78 -20.57 -2.30 4.52
N ILE A 79 -20.35 -3.12 3.49
CA ILE A 79 -19.17 -3.99 3.40
C ILE A 79 -17.89 -3.16 3.50
N ARG A 80 -17.76 -2.09 2.72
CA ARG A 80 -16.59 -1.21 2.78
C ARG A 80 -16.43 -0.56 4.16
N HIS A 81 -17.51 -0.05 4.75
CA HIS A 81 -17.48 0.56 6.07
C HIS A 81 -16.90 -0.42 7.11
N TRP A 82 -17.45 -1.63 7.18
CA TRP A 82 -16.99 -2.63 8.15
C TRP A 82 -15.61 -3.19 7.85
N LYS A 83 -15.21 -3.32 6.57
CA LYS A 83 -13.82 -3.65 6.22
C LYS A 83 -12.84 -2.58 6.70
N ARG A 84 -13.19 -1.29 6.58
CA ARG A 84 -12.34 -0.19 7.10
C ARG A 84 -12.26 -0.22 8.62
N GLN A 85 -13.38 -0.44 9.32
CA GLN A 85 -13.37 -0.56 10.79
C GLN A 85 -12.55 -1.76 11.25
N ALA A 86 -12.73 -2.94 10.61
CA ALA A 86 -11.96 -4.13 10.90
C ALA A 86 -10.45 -3.91 10.69
N GLY A 87 -10.08 -3.29 9.56
CA GLY A 87 -8.68 -2.96 9.26
C GLY A 87 -8.09 -1.90 10.19
N ALA A 88 -8.89 -0.95 10.68
CA ALA A 88 -8.46 0.05 11.66
C ALA A 88 -8.21 -0.56 13.06
N LEU A 89 -9.07 -1.48 13.50
CA LEU A 89 -8.89 -2.20 14.76
C LEU A 89 -7.73 -3.19 14.69
N GLU A 90 -7.60 -3.92 13.57
CA GLU A 90 -6.46 -4.79 13.30
C GLU A 90 -5.14 -4.04 13.31
N ALA A 91 -5.16 -2.79 12.81
CA ALA A 91 -4.04 -1.85 12.81
C ALA A 91 -3.74 -1.20 14.17
N ALA A 92 -4.63 -1.37 15.15
CA ALA A 92 -4.46 -0.91 16.53
C ALA A 92 -4.30 -2.09 17.50
N GLY A 93 -4.17 -3.32 16.98
CA GLY A 93 -3.94 -4.53 17.78
C GLY A 93 -5.13 -4.90 18.65
N LEU A 94 -6.30 -4.36 18.33
CA LEU A 94 -7.55 -4.59 19.04
C LEU A 94 -8.31 -5.76 18.41
N ASP A 95 -9.15 -6.43 19.21
CA ASP A 95 -10.07 -7.44 18.68
C ASP A 95 -11.03 -6.80 17.67
N ASN A 96 -11.15 -7.43 16.50
CA ASN A 96 -11.99 -6.99 15.40
C ASN A 96 -13.05 -8.06 15.02
N GLY A 97 -13.29 -9.02 15.92
CA GLY A 97 -14.22 -10.13 15.68
C GLY A 97 -15.63 -9.65 15.34
N PHE A 98 -16.10 -8.57 15.97
CA PHE A 98 -17.41 -7.98 15.69
C PHE A 98 -17.49 -7.41 14.28
N GLU A 99 -16.52 -6.60 13.86
CA GLU A 99 -16.46 -5.95 12.55
C GLU A 99 -16.33 -7.02 11.46
N THR A 100 -15.48 -8.01 11.68
CA THR A 100 -15.31 -9.15 10.77
C THR A 100 -16.61 -9.94 10.64
N SER A 101 -17.37 -10.11 11.73
CA SER A 101 -18.69 -10.74 11.68
C SER A 101 -19.69 -9.92 10.85
N LYS A 102 -19.66 -8.58 10.96
CA LYS A 102 -20.47 -7.68 10.13
C LYS A 102 -20.09 -7.74 8.66
N VAL A 103 -18.80 -7.81 8.32
CA VAL A 103 -18.35 -8.04 6.94
C VAL A 103 -18.95 -9.34 6.40
N LYS A 104 -18.83 -10.45 7.14
CA LYS A 104 -19.39 -11.75 6.71
C LYS A 104 -20.90 -11.68 6.51
N HIS A 105 -21.61 -11.01 7.41
CA HIS A 105 -23.05 -10.81 7.34
C HIS A 105 -23.45 -10.05 6.06
N TYR A 106 -22.88 -8.87 5.80
CA TYR A 106 -23.22 -8.09 4.61
C TYR A 106 -22.75 -8.73 3.29
N GLN A 107 -21.66 -9.50 3.32
CA GLN A 107 -21.29 -10.33 2.17
C GLN A 107 -22.30 -11.47 1.93
N GLY A 108 -22.91 -12.00 3.00
CA GLY A 108 -24.06 -12.90 2.93
C GLY A 108 -25.26 -12.22 2.27
N GLU A 109 -25.67 -11.06 2.78
CA GLU A 109 -26.75 -10.27 2.19
C GLU A 109 -26.51 -9.98 0.71
N MET A 110 -25.28 -9.63 0.32
CA MET A 110 -24.91 -9.41 -1.09
C MET A 110 -25.09 -10.67 -1.94
N ARG A 111 -24.66 -11.84 -1.44
CA ARG A 111 -24.85 -13.12 -2.15
C ARG A 111 -26.33 -13.45 -2.32
N ASP A 112 -27.12 -13.24 -1.28
CA ASP A 112 -28.56 -13.50 -1.31
C ASP A 112 -29.29 -12.54 -2.24
N PHE A 113 -28.93 -11.25 -2.22
CA PHE A 113 -29.43 -10.26 -3.17
C PHE A 113 -29.16 -10.71 -4.61
N ILE A 114 -27.90 -10.99 -4.95
CA ILE A 114 -27.52 -11.41 -6.31
C ILE A 114 -28.25 -12.69 -6.72
N LYS A 115 -28.43 -13.64 -5.80
CA LYS A 115 -29.16 -14.89 -6.07
C LYS A 115 -30.63 -14.64 -6.38
N GLN A 116 -31.33 -13.83 -5.57
CA GLN A 116 -32.74 -13.50 -5.80
C GLN A 116 -32.94 -12.77 -7.12
N MET A 117 -32.06 -11.81 -7.43
CA MET A 117 -32.12 -11.03 -8.66
C MET A 117 -31.89 -11.89 -9.91
N ASN A 118 -30.88 -12.76 -9.89
CA ASN A 118 -30.59 -13.66 -11.01
C ASN A 118 -31.63 -14.77 -11.20
N THR A 119 -32.43 -15.08 -10.18
CA THR A 119 -33.52 -16.06 -10.32
C THR A 119 -34.70 -15.49 -11.10
N GLN A 120 -34.93 -14.17 -11.02
CA GLN A 120 -36.08 -13.51 -11.65
C GLN A 120 -35.91 -13.26 -13.15
N TYR A 121 -34.70 -13.01 -13.61
CA TYR A 121 -34.41 -12.74 -15.03
C TYR A 121 -33.60 -13.83 -15.72
N LYS A 122 -33.73 -15.07 -15.26
CA LYS A 122 -32.95 -16.20 -15.76
C LYS A 122 -33.09 -16.39 -17.28
N ASP A 123 -34.27 -16.08 -17.82
CA ASP A 123 -34.62 -16.29 -19.23
C ASP A 123 -34.48 -15.02 -20.10
N GLU A 124 -34.32 -13.84 -19.47
CA GLU A 124 -34.21 -12.54 -20.15
C GLU A 124 -32.76 -12.09 -20.39
N GLY A 125 -31.78 -12.88 -19.97
CA GLY A 125 -30.35 -12.58 -20.16
C GLY A 125 -29.77 -11.48 -19.27
N ILE A 126 -30.57 -10.91 -18.34
CA ILE A 126 -30.09 -9.91 -17.38
C ILE A 126 -29.37 -10.62 -16.22
N LYS A 127 -28.06 -10.41 -16.13
CA LYS A 127 -27.22 -11.02 -15.08
C LYS A 127 -26.70 -9.97 -14.11
N TRP A 128 -27.05 -10.14 -12.85
CA TRP A 128 -26.56 -9.33 -11.75
C TRP A 128 -25.22 -9.87 -11.26
N HIS A 129 -24.25 -8.95 -11.15
CA HIS A 129 -22.88 -9.27 -10.76
C HIS A 129 -22.49 -8.56 -9.47
N ARG A 130 -21.74 -9.27 -8.63
CA ARG A 130 -21.03 -8.67 -7.52
C ARG A 130 -19.87 -7.85 -8.06
N GLN A 131 -19.80 -6.58 -7.68
CA GLN A 131 -18.74 -5.67 -8.12
C GLN A 131 -17.65 -5.65 -7.06
N TYR A 132 -16.73 -6.62 -7.13
CA TYR A 132 -15.69 -6.83 -6.12
C TYR A 132 -14.78 -5.61 -5.96
N GLU A 133 -14.51 -4.89 -7.05
CA GLU A 133 -13.72 -3.67 -7.09
C GLU A 133 -14.34 -2.59 -6.19
N ARG A 134 -15.68 -2.52 -6.16
CA ARG A 134 -16.40 -1.57 -5.31
C ARG A 134 -16.37 -1.95 -3.84
N GLU A 135 -15.97 -3.16 -3.49
CA GLU A 135 -15.81 -3.56 -2.09
C GLU A 135 -14.36 -3.49 -1.60
N GLN A 136 -13.40 -3.14 -2.48
CA GLN A 136 -12.01 -2.98 -2.08
C GLN A 136 -11.83 -1.74 -1.20
N VAL A 137 -10.98 -1.88 -0.20
CA VAL A 137 -10.55 -0.80 0.68
C VAL A 137 -9.02 -0.79 0.66
N PRO A 138 -8.35 0.38 0.58
CA PRO A 138 -6.91 0.46 0.73
C PRO A 138 -6.46 -0.20 2.04
N ALA A 139 -5.34 -0.92 2.01
CA ALA A 139 -4.75 -1.49 3.22
C ALA A 139 -4.34 -0.35 4.17
N PHE A 140 -4.74 -0.43 5.43
CA PHE A 140 -4.26 0.49 6.45
C PHE A 140 -2.83 0.06 6.81
N VAL A 141 -1.83 0.90 6.52
CA VAL A 141 -0.46 0.66 6.99
C VAL A 141 -0.43 1.06 8.46
N SER A 142 -0.53 0.09 9.35
CA SER A 142 -0.55 0.33 10.78
C SER A 142 0.84 0.74 11.30
N PRO A 143 0.92 1.59 12.33
CA PRO A 143 2.11 1.70 13.19
C PRO A 143 2.53 0.32 13.73
N GLU A 144 1.59 -0.62 13.83
CA GLU A 144 1.86 -2.01 14.16
C GLU A 144 2.66 -2.81 13.13
N SER A 145 2.85 -2.34 11.90
CA SER A 145 3.84 -2.95 10.99
C SER A 145 5.26 -2.81 11.55
N VAL A 146 5.55 -1.66 12.20
CA VAL A 146 6.76 -1.43 12.99
C VAL A 146 6.82 -2.39 14.17
N ASP A 147 5.75 -2.42 14.96
CA ASP A 147 5.71 -3.25 16.16
C ASP A 147 5.63 -4.73 15.82
N ARG A 148 5.13 -5.12 14.64
CA ARG A 148 5.18 -6.49 14.13
C ARG A 148 6.63 -6.90 13.97
N ASP A 149 7.42 -6.09 13.27
CA ASP A 149 8.83 -6.41 13.05
C ASP A 149 9.56 -6.48 14.40
N LEU A 150 9.30 -5.54 15.32
CA LEU A 150 9.84 -5.57 16.68
C LEU A 150 9.40 -6.81 17.48
N ARG A 151 8.11 -7.17 17.46
CA ARG A 151 7.58 -8.37 18.14
C ARG A 151 8.23 -9.63 17.59
N LEU A 152 8.35 -9.75 16.26
CA LEU A 152 9.02 -10.88 15.64
C LEU A 152 10.50 -10.93 16.04
N ALA A 153 11.17 -9.78 16.07
CA ALA A 153 12.56 -9.69 16.46
C ALA A 153 12.79 -10.12 17.91
N GLN A 154 11.96 -9.64 18.84
CA GLN A 154 11.99 -10.03 20.25
C GLN A 154 11.69 -11.52 20.46
N GLN A 155 10.91 -12.13 19.57
CA GLN A 155 10.65 -13.57 19.56
C GLN A 155 11.72 -14.39 18.82
N GLY A 156 12.72 -13.75 18.20
CA GLY A 156 13.73 -14.43 17.37
C GLY A 156 13.18 -14.99 16.05
N ARG A 157 12.08 -14.42 15.54
CA ARG A 157 11.31 -14.89 14.37
C ARG A 157 11.30 -13.92 13.19
N LEU A 158 12.05 -12.82 13.25
CA LEU A 158 12.16 -11.85 12.16
C LEU A 158 12.91 -12.45 10.96
N PHE A 159 13.96 -13.23 11.20
CA PHE A 159 14.69 -13.97 10.17
C PHE A 159 15.32 -15.26 10.69
N ASP A 160 15.64 -16.17 9.77
CA ASP A 160 16.48 -17.33 10.01
C ASP A 160 17.65 -17.35 9.02
N LEU A 161 18.88 -17.31 9.52
CA LEU A 161 20.10 -17.35 8.71
C LEU A 161 20.30 -18.67 7.98
N LYS A 162 19.68 -19.77 8.44
CA LYS A 162 19.75 -21.09 7.80
C LYS A 162 18.70 -21.27 6.71
N SER A 163 17.63 -20.48 6.76
CA SER A 163 16.56 -20.50 5.76
C SER A 163 17.08 -19.97 4.42
N LYS A 164 16.61 -20.56 3.32
CA LYS A 164 16.86 -20.06 1.95
C LYS A 164 15.79 -19.06 1.48
N GLU A 165 14.74 -18.89 2.26
CA GLU A 165 13.66 -17.96 1.92
C GLU A 165 14.14 -16.51 2.02
N THR A 166 13.43 -15.60 1.37
CA THR A 166 13.67 -14.16 1.53
C THR A 166 12.70 -13.62 2.57
N GLU A 167 13.22 -13.04 3.65
CA GLU A 167 12.41 -12.44 4.70
C GLU A 167 12.44 -10.92 4.63
N THR A 168 11.30 -10.30 4.95
CA THR A 168 11.20 -8.87 5.19
C THR A 168 11.67 -8.57 6.61
N ILE A 169 12.75 -7.80 6.72
CA ILE A 169 13.36 -7.41 7.99
C ILE A 169 12.79 -6.08 8.48
N TYR A 170 12.46 -5.20 7.56
CA TYR A 170 11.85 -3.90 7.86
C TYR A 170 10.74 -3.64 6.85
N SER A 171 9.51 -3.64 7.32
CA SER A 171 8.30 -3.60 6.49
C SER A 171 7.88 -2.20 6.03
N LYS A 172 8.51 -1.16 6.59
CA LYS A 172 8.20 0.24 6.30
C LYS A 172 9.05 0.83 5.17
N PRO A 173 8.56 1.91 4.52
CA PRO A 173 9.39 2.74 3.66
C PRO A 173 10.65 3.20 4.38
N PHE A 174 11.78 3.11 3.69
CA PHE A 174 13.08 3.51 4.18
C PHE A 174 13.71 4.45 3.15
N ASP A 175 13.99 5.68 3.58
CA ASP A 175 14.42 6.75 2.70
C ASP A 175 15.63 7.48 3.30
N LEU A 176 16.70 7.53 2.51
CA LEU A 176 17.92 8.28 2.80
C LEU A 176 18.23 9.32 1.70
N THR A 177 17.27 9.58 0.80
CA THR A 177 17.41 10.46 -0.35
C THR A 177 17.79 11.87 0.07
N GLU A 178 17.04 12.47 1.01
CA GLU A 178 17.31 13.83 1.50
C GLU A 178 18.71 13.94 2.14
N ARG A 179 19.11 12.92 2.91
CA ARG A 179 20.40 12.90 3.60
C ARG A 179 21.59 12.97 2.64
N TYR A 180 21.51 12.25 1.52
CA TYR A 180 22.63 12.09 0.60
C TYR A 180 22.43 12.77 -0.76
N GLY A 181 21.28 13.42 -0.99
CA GLY A 181 20.91 14.02 -2.28
C GLY A 181 20.87 12.98 -3.41
N ASN A 182 20.30 11.79 -3.17
CA ASN A 182 20.32 10.70 -4.14
C ASN A 182 19.05 9.85 -4.10
N ASP A 183 18.20 10.01 -5.12
CA ASP A 183 16.89 9.36 -5.27
C ASP A 183 16.96 7.83 -5.43
N ARG A 184 18.16 7.24 -5.54
CA ARG A 184 18.34 5.79 -5.56
C ARG A 184 18.36 5.18 -4.15
N LEU A 185 18.19 5.99 -3.10
CA LEU A 185 18.32 5.61 -1.69
C LEU A 185 16.98 5.57 -0.95
N GLU A 186 15.90 5.38 -1.70
CA GLU A 186 14.57 5.04 -1.19
C GLU A 186 14.23 3.57 -1.47
N ALA A 187 13.42 2.97 -0.60
CA ALA A 187 12.84 1.64 -0.78
C ALA A 187 11.55 1.50 0.01
N GLU A 188 10.64 0.64 -0.46
CA GLU A 188 9.36 0.36 0.23
C GLU A 188 9.54 -0.49 1.50
N ASN A 189 10.58 -1.33 1.51
CA ASN A 189 10.93 -2.22 2.61
C ASN A 189 12.41 -2.63 2.53
N ILE A 190 12.91 -3.31 3.56
CA ILE A 190 14.23 -3.92 3.59
C ILE A 190 14.08 -5.43 3.77
N ILE A 191 14.70 -6.19 2.87
CA ILE A 191 14.69 -7.65 2.90
C ILE A 191 16.06 -8.24 3.26
N LEU A 192 16.09 -9.50 3.67
CA LEU A 192 17.30 -10.33 3.74
C LEU A 192 17.12 -11.51 2.80
N ASP A 193 17.92 -11.55 1.72
CA ASP A 193 17.87 -12.61 0.72
C ASP A 193 18.91 -13.71 1.01
N GLU A 194 18.78 -14.85 0.34
CA GLU A 194 19.71 -16.00 0.46
C GLU A 194 21.18 -15.57 0.33
N LYS A 195 21.48 -14.64 -0.59
CA LYS A 195 22.85 -14.14 -0.80
C LYS A 195 23.39 -13.36 0.41
N GLY A 196 22.57 -12.52 1.03
CA GLY A 196 22.94 -11.82 2.25
C GLY A 196 23.20 -12.79 3.41
N LYS A 197 22.33 -13.80 3.56
CA LYS A 197 22.50 -14.86 4.57
C LYS A 197 23.76 -15.68 4.34
N ASP A 198 24.01 -16.12 3.12
CA ASP A 198 25.21 -16.87 2.74
C ASP A 198 26.49 -16.07 2.98
N HIS A 199 26.45 -14.75 2.70
CA HIS A 199 27.55 -13.86 3.00
C HIS A 199 27.83 -13.83 4.50
N ILE A 200 26.81 -13.55 5.31
CA ILE A 200 26.93 -13.51 6.78
C ILE A 200 27.45 -14.85 7.30
N TRP A 201 26.84 -15.95 6.87
CA TRP A 201 27.22 -17.29 7.28
C TRP A 201 28.69 -17.58 6.96
N ARG A 202 29.17 -17.27 5.76
CA ARG A 202 30.53 -17.60 5.34
C ARG A 202 31.60 -16.64 5.89
N ILE A 203 31.29 -15.35 5.94
CA ILE A 203 32.27 -14.28 6.23
C ILE A 203 32.31 -13.92 7.71
N HIS A 204 31.19 -14.08 8.42
CA HIS A 204 31.04 -13.71 9.83
C HIS A 204 30.63 -14.93 10.69
N PRO A 205 31.52 -15.94 10.81
CA PRO A 205 31.19 -17.18 11.53
C PRO A 205 30.85 -16.95 13.00
N ASP A 206 31.50 -15.98 13.65
CA ASP A 206 31.30 -15.64 15.06
C ASP A 206 29.92 -15.03 15.35
N ASP A 207 29.19 -14.61 14.30
CA ASP A 207 27.91 -13.95 14.41
C ASP A 207 26.71 -14.86 14.05
N ARG A 208 26.97 -16.09 13.58
CA ARG A 208 25.93 -17.06 13.16
C ARG A 208 24.90 -17.35 14.24
N ASP A 209 25.35 -17.44 15.48
CA ASP A 209 24.47 -17.72 16.62
C ASP A 209 24.03 -16.44 17.35
N TRP A 210 24.82 -15.37 17.24
CA TRP A 210 24.52 -14.12 17.93
C TRP A 210 23.40 -13.35 17.24
N LEU A 211 23.43 -13.22 15.91
CA LEU A 211 22.44 -12.43 15.16
C LEU A 211 21.00 -12.95 15.32
N PRO A 212 20.73 -14.28 15.20
CA PRO A 212 19.37 -14.78 15.38
C PRO A 212 18.80 -14.58 16.79
N ARG A 213 19.65 -14.36 17.80
CA ARG A 213 19.24 -14.09 19.20
C ARG A 213 19.06 -12.60 19.50
N ASN A 214 19.53 -11.71 18.63
CA ASN A 214 19.60 -10.26 18.85
C ASN A 214 18.97 -9.51 17.66
N GLN A 215 17.86 -10.01 17.15
CA GLN A 215 17.23 -9.50 15.93
C GLN A 215 16.67 -8.07 16.13
N ASP A 216 16.31 -7.71 17.36
CA ASP A 216 15.82 -6.40 17.76
C ASP A 216 16.90 -5.32 17.57
N LEU A 217 18.17 -5.67 17.80
CA LEU A 217 19.30 -4.79 17.54
C LEU A 217 19.49 -4.49 16.05
N ILE A 218 19.03 -5.38 15.15
CA ILE A 218 19.02 -5.13 13.69
C ILE A 218 18.02 -4.03 13.35
N LEU A 219 16.81 -4.07 13.92
CA LEU A 219 15.82 -3.02 13.74
C LEU A 219 16.32 -1.68 14.28
N LYS A 220 16.92 -1.71 15.48
CA LYS A 220 17.54 -0.51 16.06
C LYS A 220 18.61 0.10 15.17
N ALA A 221 19.42 -0.73 14.49
CA ALA A 221 20.44 -0.26 13.56
C ALA A 221 19.84 0.41 12.31
N ILE A 222 18.67 -0.04 11.85
CA ILE A 222 17.93 0.56 10.72
C ILE A 222 17.35 1.91 11.12
N GLU A 223 16.61 1.94 12.24
CA GLU A 223 15.80 3.09 12.63
C GLU A 223 16.59 4.20 13.31
N ASN A 224 17.56 3.84 14.16
CA ASN A 224 18.28 4.80 14.99
C ASN A 224 19.77 4.43 15.11
N PRO A 225 20.51 4.46 13.99
CA PRO A 225 21.95 4.26 14.02
C PRO A 225 22.64 5.34 14.84
N LEU A 226 23.74 4.96 15.48
CA LEU A 226 24.68 5.90 16.12
C LEU A 226 25.60 6.54 15.08
N TYR A 227 26.12 5.74 14.16
CA TYR A 227 26.98 6.20 13.06
C TYR A 227 26.48 5.67 11.72
N ILE A 228 26.80 6.37 10.64
CA ILE A 228 26.44 5.99 9.27
C ILE A 228 27.61 6.31 8.32
N ASP A 229 27.69 5.61 7.17
CA ASP A 229 28.67 5.93 6.11
C ASP A 229 28.53 7.43 5.74
N ALA A 230 29.64 8.18 5.76
CA ALA A 230 29.67 9.60 5.41
C ALA A 230 29.33 9.83 3.92
N LEU A 231 29.69 8.87 3.07
CA LEU A 231 29.37 8.87 1.64
C LEU A 231 28.83 7.49 1.23
N PRO A 232 27.76 7.43 0.40
CA PRO A 232 27.25 6.16 -0.12
C PRO A 232 28.28 5.49 -1.03
N ARG A 233 28.43 4.16 -0.91
CA ARG A 233 29.38 3.39 -1.70
C ARG A 233 28.68 2.83 -2.94
N ASP A 234 28.68 3.60 -4.03
CA ASP A 234 28.07 3.18 -5.30
C ASP A 234 28.93 2.16 -6.04
N SER A 235 28.37 0.98 -6.30
CA SER A 235 28.99 -0.09 -7.08
C SER A 235 28.34 -0.23 -8.47
N GLY A 236 27.73 0.84 -8.98
CA GLY A 236 27.07 0.91 -10.28
C GLY A 236 25.93 -0.11 -10.40
N LYS A 237 26.08 -1.08 -11.30
CA LYS A 237 25.07 -2.14 -11.53
C LYS A 237 24.80 -3.01 -10.29
N ARG A 238 25.71 -3.03 -9.32
CA ARG A 238 25.56 -3.79 -8.06
C ARG A 238 24.78 -3.04 -6.97
N GLY A 239 24.39 -1.79 -7.22
CA GLY A 239 23.64 -0.97 -6.27
C GLY A 239 24.56 -0.12 -5.39
N ILE A 240 23.95 0.59 -4.44
CA ILE A 240 24.62 1.50 -3.52
C ILE A 240 24.60 0.90 -2.12
N ASN A 241 25.77 0.79 -1.48
CA ASN A 241 25.88 0.29 -0.11
C ASN A 241 25.97 1.44 0.89
N ILE A 242 25.21 1.35 1.97
CA ILE A 242 25.27 2.26 3.12
C ILE A 242 25.37 1.40 4.37
N ALA A 243 26.42 1.64 5.17
CA ALA A 243 26.59 1.03 6.47
C ALA A 243 26.02 1.92 7.57
N GLN A 244 25.26 1.31 8.48
CA GLN A 244 24.70 1.89 9.70
C GLN A 244 25.28 1.14 10.90
N ILE A 245 25.61 1.86 11.98
CA ILE A 245 26.26 1.30 13.15
C ILE A 245 25.53 1.72 14.42
N ILE A 246 25.34 0.78 15.34
CA ILE A 246 24.92 1.05 16.71
C ILE A 246 25.96 0.55 17.72
N TYR A 247 25.96 1.13 18.91
CA TYR A 247 26.69 0.59 20.06
C TYR A 247 25.84 -0.48 20.75
N ILE A 248 26.43 -1.64 21.02
CA ILE A 248 25.82 -2.80 21.67
C ILE A 248 26.47 -3.13 23.04
N GLY A 249 27.64 -2.57 23.35
CA GLY A 249 28.26 -2.66 24.67
C GLY A 249 28.90 -4.00 25.03
N GLU A 250 29.08 -4.89 24.05
CA GLU A 250 29.82 -6.15 24.21
C GLU A 250 31.32 -5.87 24.40
N LYS A 251 32.00 -6.68 25.22
CA LYS A 251 33.39 -6.43 25.65
C LYS A 251 34.40 -6.40 24.50
N GLU A 252 34.27 -7.30 23.54
CA GLU A 252 35.23 -7.43 22.43
C GLU A 252 34.73 -6.77 21.15
N ASN A 253 33.41 -6.78 20.92
CA ASN A 253 32.78 -6.22 19.74
C ASN A 253 31.67 -5.23 20.12
N GLU A 254 32.09 -4.07 20.56
CA GLU A 254 31.25 -3.00 21.12
C GLU A 254 30.14 -2.49 20.19
N PHE A 255 30.25 -2.73 18.89
CA PHE A 255 29.36 -2.19 17.87
C PHE A 255 28.68 -3.30 17.04
N LEU A 256 27.54 -2.98 16.45
CA LEU A 256 26.90 -3.77 15.41
C LEU A 256 26.89 -2.96 14.13
N SER A 257 27.48 -3.50 13.07
CA SER A 257 27.49 -2.90 11.72
C SER A 257 26.45 -3.60 10.85
N LEU A 258 25.54 -2.82 10.27
CA LEU A 258 24.53 -3.27 9.32
C LEU A 258 24.77 -2.60 7.97
N VAL A 259 24.88 -3.36 6.88
CA VAL A 259 25.06 -2.81 5.53
C VAL A 259 23.82 -3.04 4.70
N ILE A 260 23.20 -1.95 4.25
CA ILE A 260 22.03 -1.95 3.37
C ILE A 260 22.49 -1.66 1.94
N ASN A 261 22.08 -2.50 1.00
CA ASN A 261 22.28 -2.33 -0.43
C ASN A 261 20.97 -1.85 -1.08
N PHE A 262 21.03 -0.73 -1.79
CA PHE A 262 19.93 -0.16 -2.56
C PHE A 262 20.07 -0.46 -4.05
N LYS A 263 19.02 -1.00 -4.66
CA LYS A 263 18.97 -1.30 -6.08
C LYS A 263 17.54 -1.29 -6.62
N LYS A 264 17.25 -0.35 -7.53
CA LYS A 264 15.95 -0.24 -8.24
C LYS A 264 14.74 -0.21 -7.28
N ASN A 265 14.72 0.75 -6.36
CA ASN A 265 13.69 0.92 -5.30
C ASN A 265 13.52 -0.28 -4.35
N LYS A 266 14.53 -1.16 -4.29
CA LYS A 266 14.60 -2.24 -3.32
C LYS A 266 15.81 -2.04 -2.44
N ALA A 267 15.61 -2.20 -1.14
CA ALA A 267 16.70 -2.26 -0.18
C ALA A 267 16.83 -3.69 0.35
N LYS A 268 18.06 -4.14 0.54
CA LYS A 268 18.33 -5.41 1.18
C LYS A 268 19.52 -5.34 2.09
N ILE A 269 19.54 -6.18 3.11
CA ILE A 269 20.71 -6.32 3.95
C ILE A 269 21.76 -7.13 3.18
N TRP A 270 22.90 -6.50 2.90
CA TRP A 270 24.03 -7.14 2.26
C TRP A 270 24.87 -7.96 3.25
N THR A 271 25.10 -7.38 4.44
CA THR A 271 25.77 -8.06 5.55
C THR A 271 25.43 -7.37 6.87
N MET A 272 25.56 -8.10 7.97
CA MET A 272 25.51 -7.58 9.34
C MET A 272 26.50 -8.37 10.20
N PHE A 273 27.22 -7.70 11.08
CA PHE A 273 28.22 -8.34 11.94
C PHE A 273 28.59 -7.46 13.13
N ARG A 274 29.06 -8.08 14.20
CA ARG A 274 29.58 -7.35 15.35
C ARG A 274 30.98 -6.82 15.04
N ALA A 275 31.27 -5.59 15.43
CA ALA A 275 32.49 -4.88 15.13
C ALA A 275 33.12 -4.29 16.39
N ASN A 276 34.45 -4.23 16.43
CA ASN A 276 35.20 -3.64 17.53
C ASN A 276 35.51 -2.15 17.27
N LYS A 277 36.05 -1.47 18.29
CA LYS A 277 36.45 -0.07 18.21
C LYS A 277 37.33 0.28 17.01
N LYS A 278 38.27 -0.60 16.66
CA LYS A 278 39.22 -0.38 15.55
C LYS A 278 38.52 -0.35 14.19
N PHE A 279 37.29 -0.84 14.08
CA PHE A 279 36.49 -0.71 12.87
C PHE A 279 36.11 0.76 12.61
N LEU A 280 35.78 1.51 13.67
CA LEU A 280 35.29 2.88 13.59
C LEU A 280 36.36 3.94 13.81
N PHE A 281 37.30 3.67 14.71
CA PHE A 281 38.26 4.66 15.20
C PHE A 281 39.69 4.27 14.82
N HIS A 282 40.53 5.28 14.65
CA HIS A 282 41.97 5.15 14.64
C HIS A 282 42.48 4.82 16.05
N GLU A 283 43.75 4.39 16.17
CA GLU A 283 44.35 4.05 17.46
C GLU A 283 44.44 5.25 18.42
N ASP A 284 44.51 6.46 17.88
CA ASP A 284 44.48 7.72 18.62
C ASP A 284 43.06 8.15 19.08
N GLY A 285 42.04 7.34 18.80
CA GLY A 285 40.66 7.58 19.19
C GLY A 285 39.88 8.50 18.25
N ARG A 286 40.50 9.04 17.18
CA ARG A 286 39.77 9.82 16.16
C ARG A 286 38.89 8.89 15.33
N MET A 287 37.70 9.36 14.98
CA MET A 287 36.80 8.65 14.08
C MET A 287 37.36 8.66 12.67
N LYS A 288 37.27 7.53 11.96
CA LYS A 288 37.67 7.46 10.54
C LYS A 288 36.69 8.26 9.68
N ASP A 289 37.21 8.95 8.66
CA ASP A 289 36.43 9.80 7.73
C ASP A 289 35.29 9.07 7.01
N ARG A 290 35.36 7.74 6.95
CA ARG A 290 34.27 6.91 6.45
C ARG A 290 32.98 7.08 7.24
N TRP A 291 33.06 7.40 8.52
CA TRP A 291 31.92 7.43 9.43
C TRP A 291 31.54 8.86 9.78
N MET A 292 30.24 9.10 9.93
CA MET A 292 29.71 10.30 10.55
C MET A 292 28.67 9.93 11.59
N LYS A 293 28.40 10.84 12.54
CA LYS A 293 27.26 10.68 13.44
C LYS A 293 25.97 10.75 12.63
N ALA A 294 25.04 9.84 12.92
CA ALA A 294 23.76 9.84 12.23
C ALA A 294 22.84 10.98 12.70
N LYS A 295 23.05 11.47 13.94
CA LYS A 295 22.37 12.59 14.59
C LYS A 295 23.39 13.61 15.09
#